data_AF-A0A150GQQ4-F1
#
_entry.id   AF-A0A150GQQ4-F1
#
_cell.length_a   1.000
_cell.length_b   1.000
_cell.length_c   1.000
_cell.angle_alpha   90.00
_cell.angle_beta   90.00
_cell.angle_gamma   90.00
#
_symmetry.space_group_name_H-M   'P 1'
#
loop_
_entity.id
_entity.type
_entity.pdbx_description
1 polymer ?
#
loop_
_entity_poly.entity_id
_entity_poly.type
_entity_poly.pdbx_seq_one_letter_code
_entity_poly.pdbx_strand_id
1 'polypeptide(L)'
;MPSLLYGSCPATTYLMPCLLSAIYDIVLSRQLAAFNITDEQVAQLRDLIVPRVQKLVASRVPDGASLFANFKLPAAENAELGRYVFTPGQTSVRYPQVSNATAFYLSSKEVDSISLQFRRFNLNDPEYAKQLEDVYWFGSLNSTNRSSYDTGSARYWALGAGTGTVAGLWVNVSISVLPENTSVIDQARFFKQLGASAWDAAVTCWRTKYRELFWRPITAIRRFHGLRQADPNWVPFLSTPAHPEYPSGHQCSVGAAAFILEQWVGDNVSFSAASQGAPDLGARTYSSFKAAGKEAGDSRFYAGVHFQKANVDGFELGYRVARQLHTSVFKERTYSTQKKK
;
A
#
# COMPACT_ATOMS: atom_id res chain seq x y z
N MET A 1 -1.95 -13.04 -36.91
CA MET A 1 -2.14 -12.40 -35.59
C MET A 1 -1.85 -10.89 -35.61
N PRO A 2 -2.79 -10.02 -36.03
CA PRO A 2 -2.76 -8.62 -35.59
C PRO A 2 -4.08 -8.03 -35.05
N SER A 3 -5.20 -8.76 -35.02
CA SER A 3 -6.51 -8.22 -34.61
C SER A 3 -6.95 -8.57 -33.18
N LEU A 4 -6.16 -9.34 -32.42
CA LEU A 4 -6.50 -9.85 -31.08
C LEU A 4 -6.10 -8.93 -29.91
N LEU A 5 -5.37 -7.85 -30.19
CA LEU A 5 -4.68 -7.06 -29.17
C LEU A 5 -5.51 -5.90 -28.60
N TYR A 6 -6.47 -5.37 -29.36
CA TYR A 6 -7.40 -4.37 -28.84
C TYR A 6 -8.47 -5.04 -27.97
N GLY A 7 -8.15 -5.35 -26.71
CA GLY A 7 -9.14 -5.74 -25.68
C GLY A 7 -8.88 -7.06 -24.94
N SER A 8 -7.67 -7.61 -24.97
CA SER A 8 -7.34 -8.91 -24.36
C SER A 8 -7.20 -8.89 -22.84
N CYS A 9 -7.15 -7.72 -22.19
CA CYS A 9 -7.35 -7.59 -20.75
C CYS A 9 -8.49 -6.61 -20.46
N PRO A 10 -9.76 -7.06 -20.47
CA PRO A 10 -10.91 -6.16 -20.32
C PRO A 10 -10.77 -5.27 -19.06
N ALA A 11 -10.28 -5.79 -17.94
CA ALA A 11 -10.11 -4.99 -16.73
C ALA A 11 -9.13 -3.83 -16.94
N THR A 12 -7.94 -4.09 -17.47
CA THR A 12 -6.93 -3.05 -17.73
C THR A 12 -7.36 -2.11 -18.84
N THR A 13 -8.01 -2.60 -19.90
CA THR A 13 -8.54 -1.76 -20.98
C THR A 13 -9.63 -0.82 -20.49
N TYR A 14 -10.49 -1.26 -19.56
CA TYR A 14 -11.49 -0.39 -18.94
C TYR A 14 -10.90 0.62 -17.95
N LEU A 15 -9.91 0.21 -17.16
CA LEU A 15 -9.33 1.06 -16.11
C LEU A 15 -8.26 2.03 -16.65
N MET A 16 -7.59 1.66 -17.73
CA MET A 16 -6.43 2.38 -18.29
C MET A 16 -6.48 2.45 -19.83
N PRO A 17 -7.59 2.89 -20.45
CA PRO A 17 -7.78 2.83 -21.90
C PRO A 17 -6.72 3.60 -22.70
N CYS A 18 -6.14 4.66 -22.12
CA CYS A 18 -5.14 5.51 -22.76
C CYS A 18 -3.69 5.26 -22.31
N LEU A 19 -3.47 4.30 -21.38
CA LEU A 19 -2.16 4.00 -20.79
C LEU A 19 -1.67 2.57 -21.11
N LEU A 20 -2.44 1.81 -21.88
CA LEU A 20 -2.01 0.53 -22.42
C LEU A 20 -0.97 0.76 -23.52
N SER A 21 0.29 0.54 -23.16
CA SER A 21 1.39 0.52 -24.12
C SER A 21 1.27 -0.70 -25.04
N ALA A 22 1.63 -0.56 -26.31
CA ALA A 22 1.81 -1.69 -27.23
C ALA A 22 2.75 -2.77 -26.66
N ILE A 23 3.64 -2.40 -25.74
CA ILE A 23 4.52 -3.32 -25.00
C ILE A 23 3.69 -4.28 -24.13
N TYR A 24 2.62 -3.83 -23.48
CA TYR A 24 1.76 -4.69 -22.67
C TYR A 24 1.10 -5.77 -23.52
N ASP A 25 0.57 -5.40 -24.68
CA ASP A 25 -0.07 -6.32 -25.62
C ASP A 25 0.89 -7.37 -26.17
N ILE A 26 2.15 -6.97 -26.45
CA ILE A 26 3.23 -7.88 -26.86
C ILE A 26 3.57 -8.85 -25.73
N VAL A 27 3.72 -8.36 -24.50
CA VAL A 27 4.04 -9.20 -23.33
C VAL A 27 2.90 -10.17 -23.03
N LEU A 28 1.67 -9.68 -23.01
CA LEU A 28 0.47 -10.50 -22.80
C LEU A 28 0.35 -11.58 -23.87
N SER A 29 0.57 -11.23 -25.15
CA SER A 29 0.54 -12.21 -26.24
C SER A 29 1.59 -13.29 -26.09
N ARG A 30 2.81 -12.93 -25.69
CA ARG A 30 3.88 -13.91 -25.42
C ARG A 30 3.51 -14.84 -24.27
N GLN A 31 2.89 -14.31 -23.21
CA GLN A 31 2.46 -15.10 -22.07
C GLN A 31 1.31 -16.06 -22.44
N LEU A 32 0.34 -15.60 -23.23
CA LEU A 32 -0.79 -16.42 -23.67
C LEU A 32 -0.38 -17.50 -24.67
N ALA A 33 0.66 -17.27 -25.48
CA ALA A 33 1.17 -18.27 -26.42
C ALA A 33 1.62 -19.57 -25.72
N ALA A 34 2.05 -19.49 -24.45
CA ALA A 34 2.45 -20.66 -23.67
C ALA A 34 1.30 -21.62 -23.35
N PHE A 35 0.05 -21.19 -23.50
CA PHE A 35 -1.13 -21.99 -23.17
C PHE A 35 -1.75 -22.70 -24.38
N ASN A 36 -1.18 -22.56 -25.58
CA ASN A 36 -1.70 -23.16 -26.82
C ASN A 36 -3.20 -22.94 -27.04
N ILE A 37 -3.71 -21.77 -26.63
CA ILE A 37 -5.13 -21.41 -26.76
C ILE A 37 -5.42 -21.11 -28.24
N THR A 38 -6.39 -21.79 -28.82
CA THR A 38 -6.81 -21.56 -30.22
C THR A 38 -7.59 -20.26 -30.36
N ASP A 39 -7.65 -19.68 -31.56
CA ASP A 39 -8.45 -18.48 -31.83
C ASP A 39 -9.94 -18.67 -31.49
N GLU A 40 -10.48 -19.88 -31.69
CA GLU A 40 -11.84 -20.26 -31.30
C GLU A 40 -12.02 -20.24 -29.78
N GLN A 41 -11.07 -20.81 -29.03
CA GLN A 41 -11.08 -20.77 -27.57
C GLN A 41 -10.95 -19.33 -27.05
N VAL A 42 -10.15 -18.48 -27.70
CA VAL A 42 -10.04 -17.05 -27.34
C VAL A 42 -11.39 -16.35 -27.50
N ALA A 43 -12.11 -16.60 -28.61
CA ALA A 43 -13.44 -16.01 -28.82
C ALA A 43 -14.44 -16.46 -27.72
N GLN A 44 -14.49 -17.76 -27.43
CA GLN A 44 -15.35 -18.30 -26.37
C GLN A 44 -15.01 -17.74 -24.98
N LEU A 45 -13.71 -17.65 -24.65
CA LEU A 45 -13.24 -17.07 -23.40
C LEU A 45 -13.57 -15.58 -23.30
N ARG A 46 -13.47 -14.84 -24.40
CA ARG A 46 -13.82 -13.41 -24.46
C ARG A 46 -15.29 -13.20 -24.14
N ASP A 47 -16.19 -13.94 -24.79
CA ASP A 47 -17.64 -13.85 -24.58
C ASP A 47 -18.02 -14.23 -23.14
N LEU A 48 -17.25 -15.15 -22.53
CA LEU A 48 -17.45 -15.60 -21.17
C LEU A 48 -16.92 -14.61 -20.10
N ILE A 49 -15.76 -13.99 -20.35
CA ILE A 49 -15.02 -13.20 -19.34
C ILE A 49 -15.35 -11.71 -19.41
N VAL A 50 -15.40 -11.13 -20.62
CA VAL A 50 -15.53 -9.68 -20.82
C VAL A 50 -16.79 -9.12 -20.15
N PRO A 51 -18.01 -9.69 -20.34
CA PRO A 51 -19.22 -9.14 -19.71
C PRO A 51 -19.17 -9.19 -18.19
N ARG A 52 -18.51 -10.20 -17.60
CA ARG A 52 -18.37 -10.33 -16.15
C ARG A 52 -17.43 -9.28 -15.57
N VAL A 53 -16.29 -9.06 -16.25
CA VAL A 53 -15.33 -8.03 -15.85
C VAL A 53 -15.93 -6.65 -16.00
N GLN A 54 -16.61 -6.37 -17.12
CA GLN A 54 -17.35 -5.12 -17.33
C GLN A 54 -18.38 -4.87 -16.22
N LYS A 55 -19.20 -5.88 -15.89
CA LYS A 55 -20.18 -5.77 -14.81
C LYS A 55 -19.51 -5.47 -13.46
N LEU A 56 -18.39 -6.13 -13.16
CA LEU A 56 -17.63 -5.87 -11.94
C LEU A 56 -17.09 -4.44 -11.90
N VAL A 57 -16.41 -3.98 -12.97
CA VAL A 57 -15.89 -2.61 -13.06
C VAL A 57 -17.02 -1.59 -12.95
N ALA A 58 -18.13 -1.79 -13.68
CA ALA A 58 -19.30 -0.92 -13.62
C ALA A 58 -19.89 -0.84 -12.20
N SER A 59 -19.95 -1.97 -11.48
CA SER A 59 -20.41 -1.99 -10.09
C SER A 59 -19.50 -1.22 -9.12
N ARG A 60 -18.25 -0.95 -9.52
CA ARG A 60 -17.27 -0.17 -8.75
C ARG A 60 -17.24 1.31 -9.12
N VAL A 61 -17.88 1.72 -10.23
CA VAL A 61 -17.95 3.15 -10.60
C VAL A 61 -18.53 4.04 -9.48
N PRO A 62 -19.65 3.67 -8.82
CA PRO A 62 -20.21 4.46 -7.72
C PRO A 62 -19.61 4.11 -6.35
N ASP A 63 -18.39 3.55 -6.31
CA ASP A 63 -17.81 3.09 -5.05
C ASP A 63 -17.34 4.21 -4.12
N GLY A 64 -17.39 5.47 -4.55
CA GLY A 64 -16.95 6.64 -3.79
C GLY A 64 -15.49 7.03 -4.01
N ALA A 65 -14.64 6.15 -4.55
CA ALA A 65 -13.23 6.44 -4.82
C ALA A 65 -13.03 7.29 -6.09
N SER A 66 -14.04 7.35 -6.95
CA SER A 66 -14.13 8.18 -8.16
C SER A 66 -14.62 9.60 -7.89
N LEU A 67 -15.15 9.88 -6.69
CA LEU A 67 -15.68 11.20 -6.34
C LEU A 67 -14.54 12.17 -6.06
N PHE A 68 -14.61 13.38 -6.64
CA PHE A 68 -13.72 14.46 -6.20
C PHE A 68 -14.15 14.91 -4.80
N ALA A 69 -13.37 14.59 -3.77
CA ALA A 69 -13.65 15.14 -2.45
C ALA A 69 -13.25 16.62 -2.43
N ASN A 70 -14.20 17.53 -2.25
CA ASN A 70 -13.93 18.95 -1.97
C ASN A 70 -13.42 19.12 -0.53
N PHE A 71 -12.28 18.48 -0.24
CA PHE A 71 -11.64 18.51 1.05
C PHE A 71 -10.67 19.70 1.11
N LYS A 72 -10.95 20.65 1.99
CA LYS A 72 -10.10 21.82 2.22
C LYS A 72 -9.52 21.77 3.63
N LEU A 73 -8.22 22.05 3.73
CA LEU A 73 -7.54 22.19 5.02
C LEU A 73 -7.47 23.67 5.42
N PRO A 74 -7.46 23.96 6.72
CA PRO A 74 -7.14 25.30 7.19
C PRO A 74 -5.71 25.69 6.79
N ALA A 75 -5.47 27.00 6.64
CA ALA A 75 -4.12 27.53 6.50
C ALA A 75 -3.27 27.17 7.72
N ALA A 76 -1.96 26.97 7.52
CA ALA A 76 -1.07 26.47 8.57
C ALA A 76 -1.05 27.36 9.82
N GLU A 77 -1.11 28.68 9.63
CA GLU A 77 -1.18 29.69 10.69
C GLU A 77 -2.45 29.60 11.56
N ASN A 78 -3.55 29.13 10.97
CA ASN A 78 -4.86 29.06 11.61
C ASN A 78 -5.22 27.64 12.08
N ALA A 79 -4.32 26.67 11.90
CA ALA A 79 -4.59 25.28 12.21
C ALA A 79 -4.24 24.94 13.66
N GLU A 80 -5.19 24.27 14.33
CA GLU A 80 -5.02 23.64 15.64
C GLU A 80 -3.75 22.77 15.70
N LEU A 81 -3.06 22.80 16.84
CA LEU A 81 -1.88 21.96 17.06
C LEU A 81 -2.24 20.48 16.89
N GLY A 82 -1.36 19.72 16.25
CA GLY A 82 -1.58 18.30 15.96
C GLY A 82 -2.42 18.02 14.71
N ARG A 83 -3.12 19.01 14.15
CA ARG A 83 -3.95 18.82 12.95
C ARG A 83 -3.13 18.95 11.68
N TYR A 84 -3.39 18.07 10.71
CA TYR A 84 -2.77 18.07 9.40
C TYR A 84 -3.05 19.38 8.64
N VAL A 85 -1.99 19.90 8.04
CA VAL A 85 -1.97 21.05 7.14
C VAL A 85 -1.08 20.71 5.96
N PHE A 86 -1.18 21.47 4.87
CA PHE A 86 -0.24 21.31 3.77
C PHE A 86 1.19 21.54 4.24
N THR A 87 2.06 20.60 3.88
CA THR A 87 3.51 20.77 4.03
C THR A 87 4.06 21.55 2.82
N PRO A 88 5.29 22.10 2.88
CA PRO A 88 5.88 22.81 1.75
C PRO A 88 5.77 22.05 0.43
N GLY A 89 5.36 22.75 -0.64
CA GLY A 89 5.19 22.20 -1.98
C GLY A 89 3.85 21.49 -2.25
N GLN A 90 2.94 21.41 -1.27
CA GLN A 90 1.64 20.77 -1.46
C GLN A 90 0.53 21.79 -1.73
N THR A 91 -0.29 21.53 -2.75
CA THR A 91 -1.45 22.35 -3.13
C THR A 91 -2.78 21.60 -3.02
N SER A 92 -2.73 20.29 -2.82
CA SER A 92 -3.91 19.43 -2.70
C SER A 92 -3.60 18.21 -1.85
N VAL A 93 -4.64 17.61 -1.27
CA VAL A 93 -4.52 16.30 -0.61
C VAL A 93 -4.69 15.18 -1.63
N ARG A 94 -3.97 14.08 -1.40
CA ARG A 94 -3.94 12.89 -2.24
C ARG A 94 -4.99 11.89 -1.76
N TYR A 95 -5.91 11.57 -2.68
CA TYR A 95 -6.95 10.56 -2.53
C TYR A 95 -7.87 10.69 -1.30
N PRO A 96 -8.31 11.90 -0.89
CA PRO A 96 -9.22 12.06 0.25
C PRO A 96 -10.50 11.24 0.13
N GLN A 97 -11.02 11.07 -1.09
CA GLN A 97 -12.25 10.34 -1.36
C GLN A 97 -12.20 8.86 -0.98
N VAL A 98 -10.99 8.26 -0.89
CA VAL A 98 -10.83 6.86 -0.48
C VAL A 98 -11.30 6.66 0.95
N SER A 99 -11.35 7.71 1.79
CA SER A 99 -11.97 7.60 3.12
C SER A 99 -13.45 7.24 3.02
N ASN A 100 -14.14 7.65 1.95
CA ASN A 100 -15.57 7.43 1.76
C ASN A 100 -15.85 6.28 0.78
N ALA A 101 -14.81 5.64 0.27
CA ALA A 101 -14.96 4.54 -0.66
C ALA A 101 -15.56 3.31 0.02
N THR A 102 -16.26 2.50 -0.75
CA THR A 102 -16.71 1.17 -0.35
C THR A 102 -15.57 0.18 -0.52
N ALA A 103 -15.37 -0.69 0.46
CA ALA A 103 -14.45 -1.81 0.35
C ALA A 103 -15.01 -2.87 -0.63
N PHE A 104 -14.20 -3.84 -1.05
CA PHE A 104 -14.68 -4.98 -1.84
C PHE A 104 -15.50 -5.95 -1.00
N TYR A 105 -15.08 -6.19 0.25
CA TYR A 105 -15.69 -7.23 1.09
C TYR A 105 -16.13 -6.73 2.46
N LEU A 106 -15.37 -5.83 3.10
CA LEU A 106 -15.83 -5.23 4.35
C LEU A 106 -17.01 -4.29 4.11
N SER A 107 -18.04 -4.44 4.94
CA SER A 107 -19.08 -3.41 5.08
C SER A 107 -18.49 -2.14 5.69
N SER A 108 -19.14 -0.99 5.46
CA SER A 108 -18.73 0.29 6.08
C SER A 108 -18.65 0.18 7.62
N LYS A 109 -19.54 -0.59 8.25
CA LYS A 109 -19.54 -0.81 9.69
C LYS A 109 -18.31 -1.60 10.15
N GLU A 110 -17.87 -2.59 9.40
CA GLU A 110 -16.64 -3.34 9.70
C GLU A 110 -15.40 -2.47 9.50
N VAL A 111 -15.34 -1.69 8.40
CA VAL A 111 -14.29 -0.69 8.17
C VAL A 111 -14.20 0.28 9.36
N ASP A 112 -15.34 0.82 9.81
CA ASP A 112 -15.37 1.72 10.96
C ASP A 112 -14.96 1.03 12.26
N SER A 113 -15.41 -0.21 12.48
CA SER A 113 -15.07 -0.99 13.67
C SER A 113 -13.56 -1.25 13.78
N ILE A 114 -12.89 -1.60 12.68
CA ILE A 114 -11.43 -1.75 12.65
C ILE A 114 -10.77 -0.39 12.83
N SER A 115 -11.16 0.61 12.02
CA SER A 115 -10.58 1.94 12.05
C SER A 115 -10.64 2.56 13.46
N LEU A 116 -11.74 2.36 14.19
CA LEU A 116 -11.94 2.89 15.54
C LEU A 116 -11.01 2.28 16.60
N GLN A 117 -10.28 1.21 16.30
CA GLN A 117 -9.29 0.64 17.22
C GLN A 117 -7.92 1.32 17.13
N PHE A 118 -7.69 2.12 16.08
CA PHE A 118 -6.43 2.81 15.82
C PHE A 118 -6.59 4.30 16.10
N ARG A 119 -5.71 4.86 16.94
CA ARG A 119 -5.73 6.27 17.36
C ARG A 119 -4.35 6.87 17.24
N ARG A 120 -4.30 8.11 16.74
CA ARG A 120 -3.08 8.92 16.75
C ARG A 120 -2.62 9.18 18.19
N PHE A 121 -1.41 9.71 18.32
CA PHE A 121 -0.92 10.20 19.61
C PHE A 121 -1.78 11.35 20.17
N ASN A 122 -1.85 11.40 21.49
CA ASN A 122 -2.10 12.65 22.20
C ASN A 122 -0.80 13.47 22.22
N LEU A 123 -0.87 14.79 22.04
CA LEU A 123 0.34 15.62 21.96
C LEU A 123 1.13 15.70 23.28
N ASN A 124 0.48 15.40 24.40
CA ASN A 124 1.11 15.35 25.72
C ASN A 124 1.65 13.95 26.06
N ASP A 125 1.55 12.99 25.15
CA ASP A 125 2.09 11.64 25.34
C ASP A 125 3.64 11.69 25.32
N PRO A 126 4.34 11.21 26.37
CA PRO A 126 5.80 11.16 26.37
C PRO A 126 6.38 10.37 25.19
N GLU A 127 5.67 9.33 24.72
CA GLU A 127 6.10 8.55 23.56
C GLU A 127 6.01 9.37 22.27
N TYR A 128 5.05 10.29 22.17
CA TYR A 128 4.99 11.23 21.04
C TYR A 128 6.20 12.17 21.04
N ALA A 129 6.54 12.75 22.19
CA ALA A 129 7.70 13.63 22.30
C ALA A 129 9.00 12.89 21.94
N LYS A 130 9.15 11.65 22.41
CA LYS A 130 10.29 10.79 22.07
C LYS A 130 10.35 10.51 20.57
N GLN A 131 9.27 10.03 19.95
CA GLN A 131 9.29 9.72 18.51
C GLN A 131 9.45 10.96 17.64
N LEU A 132 9.01 12.13 18.10
CA LEU A 132 9.26 13.39 17.42
C LEU A 132 10.75 13.76 17.42
N GLU A 133 11.42 13.61 18.56
CA GLU A 133 12.87 13.80 18.66
C GLU A 133 13.65 12.75 17.84
N ASP A 134 13.22 11.49 17.89
CA ASP A 134 13.81 10.43 17.06
C ASP A 134 13.68 10.78 15.56
N VAL A 135 12.51 11.22 15.09
CA VAL A 135 12.35 11.64 13.68
C VAL A 135 13.17 12.89 13.37
N TYR A 136 13.33 13.83 14.29
CA TYR A 136 14.18 15.00 14.09
C TYR A 136 15.61 14.60 13.72
N TRP A 137 16.21 13.72 14.53
CA TRP A 137 17.59 13.29 14.35
C TRP A 137 17.78 12.34 13.17
N PHE A 138 16.93 11.33 13.03
CA PHE A 138 17.12 10.28 12.02
C PHE A 138 16.41 10.56 10.69
N GLY A 139 15.36 11.38 10.69
CA GLY A 139 14.54 11.68 9.51
C GLY A 139 14.99 12.89 8.70
N SER A 140 15.94 13.69 9.20
CA SER A 140 16.44 14.90 8.53
C SER A 140 17.17 14.58 7.22
N LEU A 141 17.03 15.44 6.21
CA LEU A 141 17.77 15.36 4.95
C LEU A 141 19.28 15.20 5.18
N ASN A 142 19.83 16.00 6.10
CA ASN A 142 21.26 16.04 6.43
C ASN A 142 21.57 15.32 7.75
N SER A 143 20.82 14.27 8.09
CA SER A 143 21.05 13.50 9.32
C SER A 143 22.48 12.95 9.38
N THR A 144 23.18 13.21 10.49
CA THR A 144 24.45 12.55 10.84
C THR A 144 24.25 11.30 11.70
N ASN A 145 23.02 11.04 12.16
CA ASN A 145 22.68 9.90 13.01
C ASN A 145 22.20 8.70 12.19
N ARG A 146 21.62 8.94 11.01
CA ARG A 146 21.12 7.90 10.11
C ARG A 146 22.28 7.17 9.44
N SER A 147 22.34 5.84 9.58
CA SER A 147 23.38 5.04 8.94
C SER A 147 23.20 4.98 7.41
N SER A 148 24.21 4.44 6.72
CA SER A 148 24.10 4.15 5.28
C SER A 148 23.00 3.11 4.99
N TYR A 149 22.83 2.11 5.85
CA TYR A 149 21.77 1.11 5.72
C TYR A 149 20.39 1.74 5.85
N ASP A 150 20.20 2.62 6.83
CA ASP A 150 18.93 3.31 7.08
C ASP A 150 18.56 4.24 5.93
N THR A 151 19.55 4.98 5.42
CA THR A 151 19.41 5.82 4.21
C THR A 151 19.04 4.96 3.00
N GLY A 152 19.71 3.81 2.84
CA GLY A 152 19.39 2.84 1.80
C GLY A 152 17.98 2.30 1.94
N SER A 153 17.53 2.00 3.15
CA SER A 153 16.19 1.48 3.44
C SER A 153 15.10 2.51 3.09
N ALA A 154 15.30 3.78 3.45
CA ALA A 154 14.40 4.87 3.07
C ALA A 154 14.22 4.97 1.55
N ARG A 155 15.30 4.88 0.78
CA ARG A 155 15.27 4.86 -0.70
C ARG A 155 14.62 3.59 -1.23
N TYR A 156 15.02 2.43 -0.70
CA TYR A 156 14.54 1.12 -1.11
C TYR A 156 13.02 1.01 -1.00
N TRP A 157 12.42 1.49 0.07
CA TRP A 157 10.97 1.44 0.27
C TRP A 157 10.26 2.74 -0.16
N ALA A 158 10.94 3.68 -0.84
CA ALA A 158 10.34 4.93 -1.28
C ALA A 158 9.20 4.70 -2.28
N LEU A 159 9.50 3.91 -3.33
CA LEU A 159 8.57 3.41 -4.36
C LEU A 159 7.55 4.47 -4.81
N GLY A 160 8.08 5.61 -5.27
CA GLY A 160 7.30 6.77 -5.71
C GLY A 160 6.70 6.63 -7.11
N ALA A 161 6.31 7.76 -7.69
CA ALA A 161 5.80 7.81 -9.06
C ALA A 161 6.79 7.19 -10.07
N GLY A 162 6.28 6.48 -11.06
CA GLY A 162 7.10 5.75 -12.04
C GLY A 162 7.49 4.32 -11.60
N THR A 163 7.09 3.89 -10.41
CA THR A 163 7.26 2.51 -9.93
C THR A 163 5.92 1.78 -9.77
N GLY A 164 5.95 0.48 -9.51
CA GLY A 164 4.78 -0.29 -9.09
C GLY A 164 4.23 0.09 -7.70
N THR A 165 4.84 1.06 -7.02
CA THR A 165 4.59 1.41 -5.61
C THR A 165 4.84 0.23 -4.66
N VAL A 166 4.55 0.40 -3.38
CA VAL A 166 4.65 -0.69 -2.41
C VAL A 166 3.75 -1.88 -2.76
N ALA A 167 2.56 -1.62 -3.30
CA ALA A 167 1.63 -2.69 -3.68
C ALA A 167 2.21 -3.56 -4.80
N GLY A 168 2.81 -2.96 -5.82
CA GLY A 168 3.45 -3.68 -6.92
C GLY A 168 4.69 -4.45 -6.49
N LEU A 169 5.48 -3.92 -5.55
CA LEU A 169 6.60 -4.68 -4.96
C LEU A 169 6.09 -5.97 -4.28
N TRP A 170 5.00 -5.90 -3.51
CA TRP A 170 4.42 -7.07 -2.86
C TRP A 170 3.77 -8.05 -3.85
N VAL A 171 3.26 -7.58 -4.99
CA VAL A 171 2.86 -8.46 -6.10
C VAL A 171 4.07 -9.22 -6.66
N ASN A 172 5.19 -8.53 -6.90
CA ASN A 172 6.42 -9.18 -7.38
C ASN A 172 6.99 -10.19 -6.38
N VAL A 173 7.01 -9.84 -5.08
CA VAL A 173 7.37 -10.78 -4.01
C VAL A 173 6.45 -11.99 -4.03
N SER A 174 5.16 -11.80 -4.23
CA SER A 174 4.22 -12.92 -4.32
C SER A 174 4.53 -13.86 -5.49
N ILE A 175 4.85 -13.31 -6.66
CA ILE A 175 5.24 -14.10 -7.83
C ILE A 175 6.51 -14.91 -7.55
N SER A 176 7.47 -14.37 -6.80
CA SER A 176 8.74 -15.05 -6.54
C SER A 176 8.69 -16.13 -5.44
N VAL A 177 7.72 -16.05 -4.53
CA VAL A 177 7.63 -16.96 -3.37
C VAL A 177 6.51 -17.99 -3.47
N LEU A 178 5.55 -17.82 -4.39
CA LEU A 178 4.57 -18.85 -4.67
C LEU A 178 5.28 -20.09 -5.25
N PRO A 179 4.96 -21.32 -4.77
CA PRO A 179 5.55 -22.54 -5.31
C PRO A 179 5.35 -22.65 -6.83
N GLU A 180 6.37 -23.09 -7.58
CA GLU A 180 6.31 -23.21 -9.04
C GLU A 180 5.16 -24.11 -9.53
N ASN A 181 4.76 -25.09 -8.72
CA ASN A 181 3.64 -26.00 -9.01
C ASN A 181 2.27 -25.46 -8.58
N THR A 182 2.16 -24.20 -8.14
CA THR A 182 0.87 -23.60 -7.80
C THR A 182 0.00 -23.51 -9.05
N SER A 183 -1.17 -24.16 -9.02
CA SER A 183 -2.08 -24.19 -10.17
C SER A 183 -2.53 -22.78 -10.57
N VAL A 184 -2.85 -22.58 -11.86
CA VAL A 184 -3.37 -21.28 -12.35
C VAL A 184 -4.60 -20.82 -11.56
N ILE A 185 -5.47 -21.77 -11.17
CA ILE A 185 -6.67 -21.45 -10.40
C ILE A 185 -6.29 -20.95 -9.00
N ASP A 186 -5.29 -21.53 -8.37
CA ASP A 186 -4.85 -21.14 -7.03
C ASP A 186 -4.06 -19.83 -7.06
N GLN A 187 -3.26 -19.58 -8.09
CA GLN A 187 -2.67 -18.26 -8.34
C GLN A 187 -3.76 -17.19 -8.51
N ALA A 188 -4.80 -17.45 -9.32
CA ALA A 188 -5.91 -16.51 -9.49
C ALA A 188 -6.65 -16.23 -8.17
N ARG A 189 -6.81 -17.27 -7.32
CA ARG A 189 -7.40 -17.13 -5.98
C ARG A 189 -6.51 -16.34 -5.04
N PHE A 190 -5.20 -16.59 -5.06
CA PHE A 190 -4.22 -15.84 -4.28
C PHE A 190 -4.26 -14.35 -4.65
N PHE A 191 -4.12 -14.01 -5.93
CA PHE A 191 -4.10 -12.62 -6.36
C PHE A 191 -5.43 -11.91 -6.15
N LYS A 192 -6.56 -12.63 -6.21
CA LYS A 192 -7.86 -12.10 -5.78
C LYS A 192 -7.86 -11.73 -4.30
N GLN A 193 -7.36 -12.60 -3.42
CA GLN A 193 -7.28 -12.33 -1.97
C GLN A 193 -6.32 -11.19 -1.67
N LEU A 194 -5.14 -11.18 -2.29
CA LEU A 194 -4.13 -10.12 -2.12
C LEU A 194 -4.68 -8.77 -2.56
N GLY A 195 -5.22 -8.67 -3.78
CA GLY A 195 -5.75 -7.42 -4.33
C GLY A 195 -6.94 -6.89 -3.54
N ALA A 196 -7.87 -7.77 -3.15
CA ALA A 196 -9.02 -7.37 -2.33
C ALA A 196 -8.59 -6.91 -0.94
N SER A 197 -7.67 -7.62 -0.29
CA SER A 197 -7.14 -7.24 1.03
C SER A 197 -6.38 -5.92 0.98
N ALA A 198 -5.60 -5.68 -0.08
CA ALA A 198 -4.90 -4.42 -0.27
C ALA A 198 -5.87 -3.24 -0.42
N TRP A 199 -6.96 -3.41 -1.17
CA TRP A 199 -7.97 -2.36 -1.33
C TRP A 199 -8.76 -2.11 -0.04
N ASP A 200 -9.27 -3.14 0.62
CA ASP A 200 -10.04 -2.99 1.86
C ASP A 200 -9.16 -2.40 2.98
N ALA A 201 -7.88 -2.76 3.01
CA ALA A 201 -6.90 -2.13 3.91
C ALA A 201 -6.67 -0.67 3.56
N ALA A 202 -6.59 -0.30 2.27
CA ALA A 202 -6.48 1.10 1.85
C ALA A 202 -7.71 1.92 2.26
N VAL A 203 -8.93 1.43 2.01
CA VAL A 203 -10.17 2.10 2.44
C VAL A 203 -10.17 2.32 3.95
N THR A 204 -9.84 1.29 4.74
CA THR A 204 -9.79 1.38 6.21
C THR A 204 -8.68 2.33 6.70
N CYS A 205 -7.54 2.34 6.02
CA CYS A 205 -6.42 3.21 6.34
C CYS A 205 -6.74 4.68 6.04
N TRP A 206 -7.37 4.98 4.90
CA TRP A 206 -7.81 6.34 4.56
C TRP A 206 -8.97 6.80 5.43
N ARG A 207 -9.93 5.92 5.76
CA ARG A 207 -10.97 6.21 6.77
C ARG A 207 -10.33 6.68 8.09
N THR A 208 -9.30 5.96 8.54
CA THR A 208 -8.55 6.30 9.75
C THR A 208 -7.80 7.63 9.60
N LYS A 209 -7.07 7.83 8.48
CA LYS A 209 -6.34 9.08 8.20
C LYS A 209 -7.20 10.33 8.27
N TYR A 210 -8.37 10.27 7.65
CA TYR A 210 -9.26 11.43 7.56
C TYR A 210 -10.18 11.59 8.78
N ARG A 211 -10.27 10.59 9.66
CA ARG A 211 -10.82 10.76 11.01
C ARG A 211 -9.80 11.40 11.96
N GLU A 212 -8.56 10.90 11.96
CA GLU A 212 -7.55 11.32 12.92
C GLU A 212 -6.88 12.64 12.54
N LEU A 213 -6.76 12.92 11.24
CA LEU A 213 -6.19 14.14 10.63
C LEU A 213 -4.88 14.60 11.31
N PHE A 214 -3.98 13.67 11.63
CA PHE A 214 -2.76 14.00 12.34
C PHE A 214 -1.71 14.66 11.45
N TRP A 215 -1.02 15.66 12.00
CA TRP A 215 0.04 16.40 11.31
C TRP A 215 1.28 15.55 11.00
N ARG A 216 2.04 16.00 10.00
CA ARG A 216 3.29 15.34 9.59
C ARG A 216 4.45 15.73 10.50
N PRO A 217 5.52 14.91 10.60
CA PRO A 217 6.69 15.25 11.39
C PRO A 217 7.30 16.60 11.02
N ILE A 218 7.39 16.94 9.73
CA ILE A 218 7.86 18.26 9.27
C ILE A 218 7.05 19.42 9.86
N THR A 219 5.72 19.30 9.93
CA THR A 219 4.85 20.33 10.50
C THR A 219 5.08 20.43 12.00
N ALA A 220 5.13 19.28 12.69
CA ALA A 220 5.39 19.23 14.12
C ALA A 220 6.74 19.88 14.42
N ILE A 221 7.85 19.40 13.86
CA ILE A 221 9.20 19.91 14.12
C ILE A 221 9.34 21.42 13.85
N ARG A 222 8.76 21.91 12.74
CA ARG A 222 8.85 23.34 12.37
C ARG A 222 8.02 24.27 13.23
N ARG A 223 6.93 23.78 13.84
CA ARG A 223 6.03 24.60 14.67
C ARG A 223 6.19 24.32 16.17
N PHE A 224 6.67 23.14 16.53
CA PHE A 224 6.60 22.56 17.87
C PHE A 224 7.49 21.31 17.98
N HIS A 225 8.73 21.47 18.44
CA HIS A 225 9.62 20.32 18.70
C HIS A 225 9.42 19.75 20.11
N GLY A 226 8.18 19.37 20.47
CA GLY A 226 7.90 18.74 21.76
C GLY A 226 8.52 19.48 22.95
N LEU A 227 9.54 18.88 23.57
CA LEU A 227 10.28 19.41 24.73
C LEU A 227 11.42 20.40 24.39
N ARG A 228 11.61 20.80 23.12
CA ARG A 228 12.64 21.78 22.70
C ARG A 228 12.07 22.82 21.73
N GLN A 229 12.92 23.78 21.36
CA GLN A 229 12.60 24.84 20.40
C GLN A 229 12.34 24.26 18.99
N ALA A 230 11.35 24.83 18.32
CA ALA A 230 11.03 24.50 16.93
C ALA A 230 12.20 24.80 15.97
N ASP A 231 12.34 23.97 14.93
CA ASP A 231 13.31 24.17 13.86
C ASP A 231 12.56 24.47 12.55
N PRO A 232 12.37 25.76 12.20
CA PRO A 232 11.57 26.16 11.03
C PRO A 232 12.19 25.72 9.70
N ASN A 233 13.47 25.37 9.68
CA ASN A 233 14.22 25.01 8.49
C ASN A 233 14.39 23.49 8.32
N TRP A 234 13.93 22.67 9.26
CA TRP A 234 14.05 21.22 9.17
C TRP A 234 13.40 20.68 7.88
N VAL A 235 14.10 19.79 7.18
CA VAL A 235 13.64 19.16 5.94
C VAL A 235 13.75 17.64 6.09
N PRO A 236 12.70 16.86 5.79
CA PRO A 236 12.76 15.40 5.82
C PRO A 236 13.62 14.86 4.67
N PHE A 237 14.18 13.67 4.85
CA PHE A 237 15.01 13.01 3.84
C PHE A 237 14.25 12.72 2.53
N LEU A 238 12.98 12.29 2.61
CA LEU A 238 12.11 12.18 1.44
C LEU A 238 10.99 13.22 1.48
N SER A 239 10.51 13.60 0.30
CA SER A 239 9.35 14.47 0.17
C SER A 239 8.14 13.90 0.92
N THR A 240 7.50 14.75 1.72
CA THR A 240 6.36 14.35 2.55
C THR A 240 5.12 14.12 1.67
N PRO A 241 4.49 12.94 1.72
CA PRO A 241 3.29 12.68 0.93
C PRO A 241 2.10 13.55 1.35
N ALA A 242 1.31 13.99 0.38
CA ALA A 242 0.21 14.93 0.56
C ALA A 242 -1.06 14.32 1.16
N HIS A 243 -0.97 13.70 2.32
CA HIS A 243 -2.11 13.19 3.08
C HIS A 243 -1.77 13.19 4.58
N PRO A 244 -2.77 13.08 5.48
CA PRO A 244 -2.53 13.00 6.92
C PRO A 244 -1.55 11.89 7.30
N GLU A 245 -0.85 12.08 8.42
CA GLU A 245 0.24 11.24 8.89
C GLU A 245 -0.27 9.86 9.33
N TYR A 246 -1.16 9.84 10.31
CA TYR A 246 -1.53 8.59 10.99
C TYR A 246 -2.74 7.88 10.35
N PRO A 247 -2.73 6.54 10.20
CA PRO A 247 -1.58 5.63 10.29
C PRO A 247 -0.81 5.61 8.96
N SER A 248 0.35 4.93 8.88
CA SER A 248 1.15 4.84 7.65
C SER A 248 0.43 4.05 6.55
N GLY A 249 0.07 4.73 5.45
CA GLY A 249 -0.60 4.10 4.30
C GLY A 249 0.26 3.02 3.62
N HIS A 250 1.57 3.24 3.61
CA HIS A 250 2.54 2.26 3.13
C HIS A 250 2.44 0.96 3.94
N GLN A 251 2.39 1.08 5.27
CA GLN A 251 2.33 -0.07 6.16
C GLN A 251 0.96 -0.77 6.15
N CYS A 252 -0.14 -0.05 5.92
CA CYS A 252 -1.45 -0.65 5.68
C CYS A 252 -1.42 -1.65 4.50
N SER A 253 -0.74 -1.34 3.40
CA SER A 253 -0.58 -2.27 2.28
C SER A 253 0.38 -3.41 2.59
N VAL A 254 1.50 -3.11 3.26
CA VAL A 254 2.52 -4.11 3.65
C VAL A 254 1.93 -5.16 4.60
N GLY A 255 1.20 -4.74 5.63
CA GLY A 255 0.60 -5.66 6.60
C GLY A 255 -0.46 -6.56 5.97
N ALA A 256 -1.26 -6.03 5.04
CA ALA A 256 -2.24 -6.83 4.30
C ALA A 256 -1.56 -7.89 3.42
N ALA A 257 -0.50 -7.51 2.70
CA ALA A 257 0.26 -8.44 1.87
C ALA A 257 0.97 -9.51 2.70
N ALA A 258 1.62 -9.11 3.79
CA ALA A 258 2.31 -10.02 4.70
C ALA A 258 1.35 -11.09 5.24
N PHE A 259 0.16 -10.71 5.74
CA PHE A 259 -0.82 -11.68 6.22
C PHE A 259 -1.19 -12.72 5.14
N ILE A 260 -1.55 -12.27 3.94
CA ILE A 260 -1.98 -13.18 2.86
C ILE A 260 -0.85 -14.12 2.46
N LEU A 261 0.39 -13.63 2.35
CA LEU A 261 1.54 -14.47 2.04
C LEU A 261 1.84 -15.49 3.14
N GLU A 262 1.74 -15.10 4.41
CA GLU A 262 1.90 -16.01 5.53
C GLU A 262 0.86 -17.15 5.51
N GLN A 263 -0.39 -16.84 5.15
CA GLN A 263 -1.45 -17.87 5.05
C GLN A 263 -1.23 -18.86 3.91
N TRP A 264 -0.56 -18.45 2.83
CA TRP A 264 -0.41 -19.26 1.62
C TRP A 264 0.92 -20.00 1.53
N VAL A 265 1.99 -19.37 1.99
CA VAL A 265 3.38 -19.85 1.81
C VAL A 265 4.02 -20.24 3.14
N GLY A 266 3.50 -19.70 4.26
CA GLY A 266 4.04 -19.91 5.60
C GLY A 266 4.67 -18.65 6.20
N ASP A 267 4.86 -18.67 7.50
CA ASP A 267 5.34 -17.52 8.30
C ASP A 267 6.87 -17.35 8.28
N ASN A 268 7.61 -18.44 8.09
CA ASN A 268 9.08 -18.47 8.12
C ASN A 268 9.68 -18.76 6.73
N VAL A 269 9.24 -17.98 5.74
CA VAL A 269 9.74 -18.06 4.36
C VAL A 269 10.83 -17.01 4.16
N SER A 270 12.06 -17.48 3.93
CA SER A 270 13.15 -16.60 3.48
C SER A 270 12.97 -16.27 2.00
N PHE A 271 13.07 -14.99 1.66
CA PHE A 271 12.93 -14.54 0.26
C PHE A 271 13.81 -13.33 -0.02
N SER A 272 14.10 -13.12 -1.31
CA SER A 272 14.76 -11.91 -1.77
C SER A 272 13.82 -11.07 -2.60
N ALA A 273 13.88 -9.75 -2.43
CA ALA A 273 13.18 -8.78 -3.24
C ALA A 273 14.19 -7.78 -3.79
N ALA A 274 13.94 -7.23 -4.97
CA ALA A 274 14.64 -6.06 -5.49
C ALA A 274 13.66 -4.89 -5.58
N SER A 275 14.12 -3.67 -5.31
CA SER A 275 13.25 -2.49 -5.32
C SER A 275 13.51 -1.57 -6.50
N GLN A 276 12.43 -1.17 -7.18
CA GLN A 276 12.45 -0.10 -8.18
C GLN A 276 12.72 1.29 -7.57
N GLY A 277 12.56 1.45 -6.25
CA GLY A 277 12.86 2.71 -5.54
C GLY A 277 14.36 2.95 -5.35
N ALA A 278 15.16 1.89 -5.38
CA ALA A 278 16.62 1.96 -5.30
C ALA A 278 17.27 0.80 -6.07
N PRO A 279 17.22 0.81 -7.41
CA PRO A 279 17.78 -0.26 -8.23
C PRO A 279 19.28 -0.50 -8.01
N ASP A 280 20.00 0.55 -7.60
CA ASP A 280 21.43 0.52 -7.26
C ASP A 280 21.77 -0.32 -6.03
N LEU A 281 20.81 -0.57 -5.13
CA LEU A 281 21.03 -1.34 -3.91
C LEU A 281 20.91 -2.86 -4.11
N GLY A 282 20.53 -3.31 -5.30
CA GLY A 282 20.31 -4.72 -5.60
C GLY A 282 19.16 -5.34 -4.79
N ALA A 283 19.13 -6.67 -4.74
CA ALA A 283 18.14 -7.41 -3.97
C ALA A 283 18.51 -7.48 -2.47
N ARG A 284 17.52 -7.37 -1.59
CA ARG A 284 17.64 -7.63 -0.15
C ARG A 284 16.96 -8.94 0.20
N THR A 285 17.57 -9.70 1.11
CA THR A 285 17.03 -10.97 1.62
C THR A 285 16.44 -10.76 3.00
N TYR A 286 15.23 -11.31 3.21
CA TYR A 286 14.49 -11.23 4.47
C TYR A 286 14.16 -12.62 4.96
N SER A 287 14.20 -12.83 6.27
CA SER A 287 13.88 -14.11 6.91
C SER A 287 12.37 -14.40 6.97
N SER A 288 11.53 -13.37 6.83
CA SER A 288 10.07 -13.49 6.82
C SER A 288 9.40 -12.25 6.22
N PHE A 289 8.11 -12.35 5.87
CA PHE A 289 7.33 -11.21 5.38
C PHE A 289 7.21 -10.09 6.43
N LYS A 290 7.13 -10.45 7.72
CA LYS A 290 7.18 -9.48 8.83
C LYS A 290 8.54 -8.80 8.97
N ALA A 291 9.65 -9.50 8.73
CA ALA A 291 10.98 -8.88 8.74
C ALA A 291 11.12 -7.83 7.63
N ALA A 292 10.66 -8.14 6.42
CA ALA A 292 10.56 -7.16 5.33
C ALA A 292 9.61 -6.01 5.69
N GLY A 293 8.48 -6.31 6.33
CA GLY A 293 7.52 -5.31 6.79
C GLY A 293 8.10 -4.36 7.83
N LYS A 294 8.92 -4.86 8.76
CA LYS A 294 9.63 -4.06 9.75
C LYS A 294 10.57 -3.07 9.07
N GLU A 295 11.42 -3.52 8.14
CA GLU A 295 12.30 -2.61 7.41
C GLU A 295 11.50 -1.60 6.58
N ALA A 296 10.41 -2.03 5.93
CA ALA A 296 9.50 -1.14 5.23
C ALA A 296 8.90 -0.08 6.15
N GLY A 297 8.67 -0.38 7.43
CA GLY A 297 8.19 0.56 8.43
C GLY A 297 9.28 1.54 8.84
N ASP A 298 10.42 1.02 9.26
CA ASP A 298 11.59 1.79 9.68
C ASP A 298 12.05 2.74 8.56
N SER A 299 11.93 2.33 7.29
CA SER A 299 12.24 3.18 6.14
C SER A 299 11.45 4.49 6.12
N ARG A 300 10.20 4.50 6.59
CA ARG A 300 9.33 5.69 6.59
C ARG A 300 9.70 6.63 7.73
N PHE A 301 10.18 6.07 8.84
CA PHE A 301 10.79 6.80 9.94
C PHE A 301 12.11 7.45 9.50
N TYR A 302 13.02 6.69 8.90
CA TYR A 302 14.30 7.21 8.37
C TYR A 302 14.12 8.22 7.23
N ALA A 303 13.02 8.11 6.48
CA ALA A 303 12.63 9.09 5.47
C ALA A 303 12.11 10.41 6.05
N GLY A 304 11.84 10.48 7.37
CA GLY A 304 11.31 11.67 8.04
C GLY A 304 9.83 11.94 7.79
N VAL A 305 9.06 10.95 7.29
CA VAL A 305 7.68 11.16 6.83
C VAL A 305 6.60 10.53 7.72
N HIS A 306 6.97 9.62 8.62
CA HIS A 306 6.06 8.96 9.57
C HIS A 306 6.70 8.77 10.94
N PHE A 307 5.89 8.81 12.00
CA PHE A 307 6.30 8.33 13.32
C PHE A 307 6.29 6.80 13.36
N GLN A 308 7.09 6.19 14.24
CA GLN A 308 7.16 4.73 14.33
C GLN A 308 5.83 4.10 14.73
N LYS A 309 5.04 4.75 15.61
CA LYS A 309 3.67 4.32 15.93
C LYS A 309 2.79 4.23 14.69
N ALA A 310 2.85 5.21 13.78
CA ALA A 310 2.04 5.17 12.57
C ALA A 310 2.45 4.01 11.66
N ASN A 311 3.73 3.62 11.66
CA ASN A 311 4.20 2.46 10.92
C ASN A 311 3.70 1.14 11.52
N VAL A 312 3.88 0.95 12.82
CA VAL A 312 3.44 -0.26 13.55
C VAL A 312 1.92 -0.42 13.46
N ASP A 313 1.16 0.64 13.76
CA ASP A 313 -0.29 0.61 13.73
C ASP A 313 -0.82 0.45 12.30
N GLY A 314 -0.15 1.03 11.31
CA GLY A 314 -0.48 0.85 9.90
C GLY A 314 -0.33 -0.61 9.47
N PHE A 315 0.77 -1.25 9.85
CA PHE A 315 1.01 -2.67 9.55
C PHE A 315 -0.08 -3.53 10.19
N GLU A 316 -0.34 -3.33 11.48
CA GLU A 316 -1.34 -4.09 12.22
C GLU A 316 -2.75 -3.87 11.65
N LEU A 317 -3.11 -2.65 11.24
CA LEU A 317 -4.40 -2.37 10.58
C LEU A 317 -4.55 -3.19 9.30
N GLY A 318 -3.54 -3.13 8.41
CA GLY A 318 -3.55 -3.90 7.17
C GLY A 318 -3.64 -5.41 7.41
N TYR A 319 -2.85 -5.89 8.36
CA TYR A 319 -2.81 -7.29 8.77
C TYR A 319 -4.16 -7.77 9.32
N ARG A 320 -4.83 -6.96 10.16
CA ARG A 320 -6.17 -7.25 10.69
C ARG A 320 -7.24 -7.30 9.61
N VAL A 321 -7.22 -6.35 8.67
CA VAL A 321 -8.17 -6.33 7.55
C VAL A 321 -8.02 -7.61 6.72
N ALA A 322 -6.79 -7.94 6.31
CA ALA A 322 -6.53 -9.16 5.55
C ALA A 322 -6.94 -10.43 6.30
N ARG A 323 -6.68 -10.48 7.62
CA ARG A 323 -7.15 -11.58 8.49
C ARG A 323 -8.66 -11.69 8.55
N GLN A 324 -9.37 -10.58 8.65
CA GLN A 324 -10.83 -10.59 8.66
C GLN A 324 -11.38 -11.12 7.34
N LEU A 325 -10.89 -10.60 6.20
CA LEU A 325 -11.28 -11.12 4.88
C LEU A 325 -10.98 -12.61 4.75
N HIS A 326 -9.79 -13.04 5.15
CA HIS A 326 -9.41 -14.44 5.09
C HIS A 326 -10.34 -15.33 5.92
N THR A 327 -10.73 -14.90 7.12
CA THR A 327 -11.55 -15.70 8.04
C THR A 327 -13.05 -15.60 7.81
N SER A 328 -13.58 -14.53 7.21
CA SER A 328 -15.02 -14.35 6.98
C SER A 328 -15.44 -14.58 5.53
N VAL A 329 -14.54 -14.37 4.57
CA VAL A 329 -14.84 -14.46 3.12
C VAL A 329 -14.13 -15.63 2.47
N PHE A 330 -12.88 -15.91 2.87
CA PHE A 330 -12.02 -16.89 2.22
C PHE A 330 -11.70 -18.14 3.07
N LYS A 331 -12.38 -18.35 4.20
CA LYS A 331 -12.02 -19.37 5.21
C LYS A 331 -12.10 -20.81 4.68
N GLU A 332 -13.12 -21.10 3.87
CA GLU A 332 -13.31 -22.41 3.21
C GLU A 332 -12.42 -22.59 1.97
N ARG A 333 -11.55 -21.62 1.72
CA ARG A 333 -10.61 -21.56 0.59
C ARG A 333 -9.18 -21.53 1.11
N THR A 334 -8.91 -22.30 2.16
CA THR A 334 -7.57 -22.57 2.68
C THR A 334 -6.97 -23.67 1.82
N TYR A 335 -6.00 -23.29 0.99
CA TYR A 335 -5.37 -24.19 0.01
C TYR A 335 -4.10 -24.74 0.63
N SER A 336 -4.13 -25.99 1.09
CA SER A 336 -2.91 -26.63 1.57
C SER A 336 -1.99 -26.90 0.38
N THR A 337 -0.87 -26.18 0.31
CA THR A 337 0.29 -26.58 -0.49
C THR A 337 0.85 -27.93 -0.03
N GLN A 338 0.48 -28.36 1.18
CA GLN A 338 0.74 -29.71 1.65
C GLN A 338 -0.34 -30.65 1.14
N LYS A 339 -0.01 -31.51 0.17
CA LYS A 339 -0.65 -32.82 0.10
C LYS A 339 -0.50 -33.43 1.50
N LYS A 340 -1.61 -33.75 2.17
CA LYS A 340 -1.58 -34.74 3.25
C LYS A 340 -0.87 -35.97 2.66
N LYS A 341 0.31 -36.28 3.19
CA LYS A 341 1.00 -37.54 2.88
C LYS A 341 0.25 -38.70 3.48
#